data_AF-A0A392TEP5-F1
#
_entry.id   AF-A0A392TEP5-F1
#
_cell.length_a   1.000
_cell.length_b   1.000
_cell.length_c   1.000
_cell.angle_alpha   90.00
_cell.angle_beta   90.00
_cell.angle_gamma   90.00
#
_symmetry.space_group_name_H-M   'P 1'
#
loop_
_entity.id
_entity.type
_entity.pdbx_description
1 polymer ?
#
loop_
_entity_poly.entity_id
_entity_poly.type
_entity_poly.pdbx_seq_one_letter_code
_entity_poly.pdbx_strand_id
1 'polypeptide(L)' 'MDGCFDLMHYGHANALRQAKALGDELVVGLVGDEEIVANKGPPVLSMDE' A
#
# COMPACT_ATOMS: atom_id res chain seq x y z
N MET A 1 -7.99 -3.14 2.14
CA MET A 1 -7.02 -3.31 1.04
C MET A 1 -5.64 -3.25 1.66
N ASP A 2 -4.69 -4.07 1.22
CA ASP A 2 -3.31 -4.05 1.71
C ASP A 2 -2.33 -3.92 0.55
N GLY A 3 -1.11 -3.49 0.87
CA GLY A 3 -0.05 -3.37 -0.11
C GLY A 3 1.23 -2.77 0.45
N CYS A 4 2.28 -2.88 -0.36
CA CYS A 4 3.57 -2.26 -0.11
C CYS A 4 3.53 -0.73 -0.34
N PHE A 5 2.75 -0.27 -1.32
CA PHE A 5 2.56 1.15 -1.67
C PHE A 5 3.83 1.99 -1.89
N ASP A 6 4.98 1.34 -2.07
CA ASP A 6 6.26 1.97 -2.42
C ASP A 6 6.13 2.88 -3.64
N LEU A 7 6.78 4.06 -3.57
CA LEU A 7 6.64 5.16 -4.52
C LEU A 7 5.18 5.52 -4.83
N MET A 8 4.43 5.91 -3.78
CA MET A 8 2.99 6.15 -3.89
C MET A 8 2.62 7.14 -5.01
N HIS A 9 1.68 6.73 -5.87
CA HIS A 9 1.27 7.50 -7.04
C HIS A 9 -0.24 7.41 -7.32
N TYR A 10 -0.72 8.13 -8.33
CA TYR A 10 -2.16 8.24 -8.67
C TYR A 10 -2.84 6.89 -8.93
N GLY A 11 -2.10 5.89 -9.44
CA GLY A 11 -2.59 4.51 -9.58
C GLY A 11 -3.05 3.90 -8.25
N HIS A 12 -2.22 3.99 -7.19
CA HIS A 12 -2.57 3.54 -5.84
C HIS A 12 -3.77 4.33 -5.29
N ALA A 13 -3.73 5.66 -5.42
CA ALA A 13 -4.82 6.51 -4.96
C ALA A 13 -6.16 6.17 -5.64
N ASN A 14 -6.16 5.90 -6.94
CA ASN A 14 -7.37 5.51 -7.67
C ASN A 14 -7.85 4.10 -7.31
N ALA A 15 -6.96 3.17 -6.98
CA ALA A 15 -7.33 1.86 -6.46
C ALA A 15 -8.00 2.00 -5.07
N LEU A 16 -7.42 2.81 -4.17
CA LEU A 16 -8.01 3.11 -2.87
C LEU A 16 -9.36 3.84 -3.00
N ARG A 17 -9.48 4.79 -3.94
CA ARG A 17 -10.75 5.47 -4.24
C ARG A 17 -11.84 4.49 -4.67
N GLN A 18 -11.50 3.52 -5.51
CA GLN A 18 -12.43 2.46 -5.92
C GLN A 18 -12.80 1.55 -4.75
N ALA A 19 -11.84 1.15 -3.93
CA ALA A 19 -12.10 0.36 -2.73
C ALA A 19 -13.02 1.11 -1.74
N LYS A 20 -12.80 2.42 -1.54
CA LYS A 20 -13.63 3.27 -0.69
C LYS A 20 -15.07 3.39 -1.21
N ALA A 21 -15.29 3.34 -2.51
CA ALA A 21 -16.63 3.43 -3.09
C ALA A 21 -17.51 2.20 -2.76
N LEU A 22 -16.95 1.12 -2.22
CA LEU A 22 -17.65 -0.11 -1.88
C LEU A 22 -18.17 -0.14 -0.43
N GLY A 23 -17.94 0.91 0.37
CA GLY A 23 -18.43 0.95 1.75
C GLY A 23 -18.19 2.28 2.47
N ASP A 24 -18.68 2.36 3.71
CA ASP A 24 -18.70 3.61 4.49
C ASP A 24 -17.37 3.91 5.17
N GLU A 25 -16.47 2.93 5.28
CA GLU A 25 -15.14 3.04 5.88
C GLU A 25 -14.12 2.22 5.07
N LEU A 26 -12.89 2.73 4.93
CA LEU A 26 -11.81 2.03 4.26
C LEU A 26 -10.60 1.97 5.20
N VAL A 27 -10.21 0.76 5.58
CA VAL A 27 -8.97 0.48 6.30
C VAL A 27 -7.93 -0.06 5.32
N VAL A 28 -6.72 0.48 5.39
CA VAL A 28 -5.60 0.12 4.51
C VAL A 28 -4.46 -0.47 5.35
N GLY A 29 -4.01 -1.67 4.99
CA GLY A 29 -2.84 -2.30 5.62
C GLY A 29 -1.56 -1.96 4.85
N LEU A 30 -0.55 -1.46 5.55
CA LEU A 30 0.79 -1.28 5.01
C LEU A 30 1.64 -2.50 5.38
N VAL A 31 2.28 -3.10 4.38
CA VAL A 31 3.18 -4.24 4.58
C VAL A 31 4.56 -3.71 4.96
N GLY A 32 5.15 -4.25 6.03
CA GLY A 32 6.46 -3.79 6.54
C GLY A 32 7.65 -4.21 5.68
N ASP A 33 8.74 -3.47 5.84
CA ASP A 33 9.97 -3.65 5.05
C ASP A 33 10.53 -5.08 5.15
N GLU A 34 10.53 -5.66 6.35
CA GLU A 34 11.00 -7.03 6.58
C GLU A 34 10.19 -8.06 5.75
N GLU A 35 8.87 -7.91 5.73
CA GLU A 35 7.96 -8.79 4.98
C GLU A 35 8.09 -8.54 3.47
N ILE A 36 8.27 -7.29 3.04
CA ILE A 36 8.51 -6.94 1.65
C ILE A 36 9.79 -7.62 1.15
N VAL A 37 10.90 -7.50 1.89
CA VAL A 37 12.20 -8.08 1.53
C VAL A 37 12.16 -9.61 1.51
N ALA A 38 11.38 -10.23 2.40
CA ALA A 38 11.22 -11.68 2.42
C ALA A 38 10.52 -12.23 1.16
N ASN A 39 9.64 -11.44 0.54
CA ASN A 39 8.78 -11.90 -0.56
C ASN A 39 9.11 -11.28 -1.93
N LYS A 40 9.83 -10.15 -1.98
CA LYS A 40 10.25 -9.47 -3.22
C LYS A 40 11.51 -8.60 -3.00
N GLY A 41 11.89 -7.81 -4.00
CA GLY A 41 12.98 -6.83 -3.84
C GLY A 41 12.65 -5.77 -2.77
N PRO A 42 13.68 -5.18 -2.13
CA PRO A 42 13.49 -4.17 -1.09
C PRO A 42 12.72 -2.97 -1.64
N PRO A 43 11.90 -2.30 -0.82
CA PRO A 43 11.23 -1.08 -1.23
C PRO A 43 12.26 0.06 -1.40
N VAL A 44 11.93 1.05 -2.23
CA VAL A 44 12.74 2.25 -2.40
C VAL A 44 12.56 3.19 -1.22
N LEU A 45 11.32 3.35 -0.75
CA LEU A 45 10.97 4.10 0.47
C LEU A 45 10.88 3.16 1.66
N SER A 46 11.32 3.63 2.83
CA SER A 46 11.13 2.90 4.09
C SER A 46 9.67 2.94 4.56
N MET A 47 9.31 2.04 5.47
CA MET A 47 7.93 1.95 6.01
C MET A 47 7.40 3.26 6.64
N ASP A 48 8.28 4.11 7.16
CA ASP A 48 7.90 5.37 7.82
C ASP A 48 7.72 6.55 6.82
N GLU A 49 8.00 6.34 5.53
CA GLU A 49 7.90 7.33 4.44
C GLU A 49 6.62 7.18 3.60
#